data_AF-A0A4Y9JKH8-F1
#
_entry.id   AF-A0A4Y9JKH8-F1
#
_cell.length_a   1.000
_cell.length_b   1.000
_cell.length_c   1.000
_cell.angle_alpha   90.00
_cell.angle_beta   90.00
_cell.angle_gamma   90.00
#
_symmetry.space_group_name_H-M   'P 1'
#
loop_
_entity.id
_entity.type
_entity.pdbx_description
1 polymer ?
#
loop_
_entity_poly.entity_id
_entity_poly.type
_entity_poly.pdbx_seq_one_letter_code
_entity_poly.pdbx_strand_id
1 'polypeptide(L)' 'MYEHNGFVHIKDDLGRMRIRLNPPDRTTTYPHMHFYDKNKNLLDLDGNIVDFKSPEGHIPWNNGGN' A
#
# COMPACT_ATOMS: atom_id res chain seq x y z
N MET A 1 0.71 18.76 7.46
CA MET A 1 -0.28 17.88 8.14
C MET A 1 -1.17 17.32 7.05
N TYR A 2 -1.37 16.00 6.99
CA TYR A 2 -2.28 15.42 5.98
C TYR A 2 -3.72 15.75 6.37
N GLU A 3 -4.48 16.39 5.49
CA GLU A 3 -5.94 16.46 5.65
C GLU A 3 -6.48 15.02 5.61
N HIS A 4 -7.34 14.65 6.56
CA HIS A 4 -7.89 13.30 6.71
C HIS A 4 -6.85 12.19 6.92
N ASN A 5 -5.86 12.39 7.80
CA ASN A 5 -4.85 11.40 8.25
C ASN A 5 -3.91 10.82 7.17
N GLY A 6 -4.10 11.15 5.88
CA GLY A 6 -3.19 10.80 4.79
C GLY A 6 -3.30 9.35 4.32
N PHE A 7 -4.27 8.59 4.82
CA PHE A 7 -4.49 7.21 4.41
C PHE A 7 -5.65 7.10 3.42
N VAL A 8 -5.45 6.33 2.36
CA VAL A 8 -6.54 5.92 1.44
C VAL A 8 -6.61 4.40 1.42
N HIS A 9 -7.82 3.87 1.60
CA HIS A 9 -8.08 2.43 1.65
C HIS A 9 -9.12 2.05 0.60
N ILE A 10 -8.73 1.20 -0.35
CA ILE A 10 -9.64 0.62 -1.34
C ILE A 10 -9.90 -0.84 -0.96
N LYS A 11 -11.19 -1.18 -0.89
CA LYS A 11 -11.67 -2.50 -0.49
C LYS A 11 -12.50 -3.13 -1.61
N ASP A 12 -12.57 -4.45 -1.63
CA ASP A 12 -13.52 -5.18 -2.47
C ASP A 12 -14.95 -5.10 -1.91
N ASP A 13 -15.89 -5.71 -2.64
CA ASP A 13 -17.32 -5.82 -2.29
C ASP A 13 -17.56 -6.57 -0.96
N LEU A 14 -16.61 -7.40 -0.55
CA LEU A 14 -16.61 -8.11 0.74
C LEU A 14 -15.90 -7.32 1.85
N GLY A 15 -15.46 -6.08 1.58
CA GLY A 15 -14.80 -5.21 2.54
C GLY A 15 -13.33 -5.54 2.84
N ARG A 16 -12.69 -6.41 2.03
CA ARG A 16 -11.29 -6.80 2.19
C ARG A 16 -10.38 -5.79 1.51
N MET A 17 -9.24 -5.50 2.14
CA MET A 17 -8.25 -4.56 1.60
C MET A 17 -7.67 -5.05 0.27
N ARG A 18 -7.58 -4.13 -0.70
CA ARG A 18 -6.97 -4.36 -2.03
C ARG A 18 -5.84 -3.40 -2.29
N ILE A 19 -6.03 -2.14 -1.95
CA ILE A 19 -5.01 -1.09 -2.10
C ILE A 19 -4.98 -0.23 -0.84
N ARG A 20 -3.78 0.11 -0.39
CA ARG A 20 -3.55 1.13 0.64
C ARG A 20 -2.59 2.17 0.09
N LEU A 21 -2.93 3.45 0.22
CA LEU A 21 -1.99 4.55 0.09
C LEU A 21 -1.69 5.04 1.49
N ASN A 22 -0.41 4.98 1.87
CA ASN A 22 0.05 5.38 3.18
C ASN A 22 1.09 6.50 3.04
N PRO A 23 1.16 7.40 4.03
CA PRO A 23 2.33 8.27 4.19
C PRO A 23 3.59 7.44 4.51
N PRO A 24 4.78 8.07 4.53
CA PRO A 24 6.00 7.44 5.05
C PRO A 24 5.79 6.76 6.41
N ASP A 25 6.47 5.65 6.64
CA ASP A 25 6.40 4.87 7.87
C ASP A 25 7.80 4.44 8.37
N ARG A 26 7.86 3.42 9.23
CA ARG A 26 9.13 2.91 9.76
C ARG A 26 9.93 2.10 8.75
N THR A 27 9.29 1.59 7.70
CA THR A 27 9.90 0.77 6.66
C THR A 27 10.41 1.65 5.52
N THR A 28 9.67 2.71 5.17
CA THR A 28 9.97 3.60 4.04
C THR A 28 9.83 5.07 4.40
N THR A 29 10.73 5.91 3.90
CA THR A 29 10.73 7.37 4.13
C THR A 29 9.91 8.15 3.10
N TYR A 30 9.22 7.46 2.19
CA TYR A 30 8.41 8.04 1.12
C TYR A 30 6.96 7.53 1.20
N PRO A 31 5.97 8.28 0.67
CA PRO A 31 4.61 7.78 0.57
C PRO A 31 4.58 6.55 -0.34
N HIS A 32 3.85 5.52 0.07
CA HIS A 32 3.89 4.22 -0.60
C HIS A 32 2.50 3.62 -0.75
N MET A 33 2.41 2.68 -1.67
CA MET A 33 1.24 1.88 -1.95
C MET A 33 1.49 0.43 -1.56
N HIS A 34 0.48 -0.23 -0.99
CA HIS A 34 0.43 -1.69 -0.81
C HIS A 34 -0.67 -2.28 -1.69
N PHE A 35 -0.37 -3.38 -2.38
CA PHE A 35 -1.37 -4.19 -3.10
C PHE A 35 -1.59 -5.52 -2.40
N TYR A 36 -2.83 -5.99 -2.40
CA TYR A 36 -3.19 -7.27 -1.80
C TYR A 36 -3.94 -8.18 -2.77
N ASP A 37 -3.54 -9.44 -2.83
CA ASP A 37 -4.26 -10.48 -3.58
C ASP A 37 -5.61 -10.82 -2.92
N LYS A 38 -6.41 -11.67 -3.58
CA LYS A 38 -7.73 -12.07 -3.06
C LYS A 38 -7.70 -12.68 -1.64
N ASN A 39 -6.58 -13.28 -1.24
CA ASN A 39 -6.35 -13.94 0.03
C ASN A 39 -5.75 -13.00 1.10
N LYS A 40 -5.51 -11.72 0.76
CA LYS A 40 -4.90 -10.68 1.61
C LYS A 40 -3.39 -10.82 1.78
N ASN A 41 -2.71 -11.50 0.87
CA ASN A 41 -1.25 -11.52 0.81
C ASN A 41 -0.74 -10.18 0.24
N LEU A 42 0.34 -9.64 0.81
CA LEU A 42 1.02 -8.46 0.29
C LEU A 42 1.77 -8.84 -0.99
N LEU A 43 1.67 -7.97 -2.01
CA LEU A 43 2.31 -8.17 -3.30
C LEU A 43 3.41 -7.13 -3.53
N ASP A 44 4.49 -7.54 -4.20
CA ASP A 44 5.46 -6.63 -4.81
C ASP A 44 4.94 -6.07 -6.16
N LEU A 45 5.78 -5.29 -6.84
CA LEU A 45 5.42 -4.65 -8.12
C LEU A 45 5.16 -5.66 -9.26
N ASP A 46 5.77 -6.84 -9.19
CA ASP A 46 5.62 -7.90 -10.18
C ASP A 46 4.44 -8.84 -9.86
N GLY A 47 3.79 -8.64 -8.72
CA GLY A 47 2.66 -9.44 -8.25
C GLY A 47 3.06 -10.71 -7.49
N ASN A 48 4.33 -10.84 -7.07
CA ASN A 48 4.75 -11.94 -6.21
C ASN A 48 4.33 -11.69 -4.76
N ILE A 49 4.02 -12.75 -4.04
CA ILE A 49 3.72 -12.68 -2.61
C ILE A 49 5.00 -12.39 -1.83
N VAL A 50 4.96 -11.36 -1.00
CA VAL A 50 6.06 -10.98 -0.09
C VAL A 50 5.59 -10.93 1.36
N ASP A 51 6.53 -10.94 2.30
CA ASP A 51 6.22 -10.76 3.72
C ASP A 51 5.60 -9.37 3.96
N PHE A 52 4.72 -9.24 4.95
CA PHE A 52 4.04 -7.96 5.22
C PHE A 52 4.99 -6.84 5.66
N LYS A 53 6.19 -7.18 6.17
CA LYS A 53 7.24 -6.23 6.54
C LYS A 53 8.25 -5.99 5.40
N SER A 54 8.11 -6.70 4.28
CA SER A 54 9.06 -6.60 3.17
C SER A 54 8.99 -5.20 2.55
N PRO A 55 10.13 -4.50 2.41
CA PRO A 55 10.17 -3.22 1.72
C PRO A 55 9.75 -3.33 0.25
N GLU A 56 9.89 -4.50 -0.37
CA GLU A 56 9.47 -4.79 -1.74
C GLU A 56 7.96 -4.61 -1.95
N GLY A 57 7.16 -4.81 -0.90
CA GLY A 57 5.72 -4.55 -0.94
C GLY A 57 5.36 -3.06 -0.79
N HIS A 58 6.30 -2.19 -0.43
CA HIS A 58 6.10 -0.75 -0.24
C HIS A 58 6.44 -0.01 -1.53
N ILE A 59 5.50 0.01 -2.48
CA ILE A 59 5.73 0.57 -3.81
C ILE A 59 5.67 2.10 -3.74
N PRO A 60 6.71 2.84 -4.19
CA PRO A 60 6.69 4.29 -4.16
C PRO A 60 5.45 4.89 -4.83
N TRP A 61 4.81 5.84 -4.16
CA TRP A 61 3.66 6.56 -4.67
C TRP A 61 3.86 8.06 -4.53
N ASN A 62 3.81 8.78 -5.64
CA ASN A 62 4.03 10.24 -5.68
C ASN A 62 2.75 11.05 -5.41
N ASN A 63 1.79 10.53 -4.65
CA ASN A 63 0.46 11.15 -4.45
C ASN A 63 -0.31 11.43 -5.76
N GLY A 64 -0.10 10.60 -6.80
CA GLY A 64 -0.74 10.76 -8.11
C GLY A 64 -0.11 11.86 -8.97
N GLY A 65 1.11 12.26 -8.65
CA GLY A 65 1.79 13.38 -9.25
C GLY A 65 2.08 13.24 -10.75
N ASN A 66 2.29 14.41 -11.36
CA ASN A 66 3.44 14.57 -12.26
C ASN A 66 4.66 14.89 -11.40
#